data_AF-A0A349F9E0-F1
#
_entry.id   AF-A0A349F9E0-F1
#
_cell.length_a   1.000
_cell.length_b   1.000
_cell.length_c   1.000
_cell.angle_alpha   90.00
_cell.angle_beta   90.00
_cell.angle_gamma   90.00
#
_symmetry.space_group_name_H-M   'P 1'
#
loop_
_entity.id
_entity.type
_entity.pdbx_description
1 polymer ?
#
loop_
_entity_poly.entity_id
_entity_poly.type
_entity_poly.pdbx_seq_one_letter_code
_entity_poly.pdbx_strand_id
1 'polypeptide(L)'
;MNVKLTPHFNHHITVLCGELLRDKIAEHEHVAEAQWISREQALAEFQEHSGLGEALRELPDNPLPGSILVTPEMIDKDTLVALLDELKNMPKVEQAQLDLMWIERLAAILQMGDHFIFALSVLLIAALLLVVGNTIRLHIENRRVEIEVIKLVGGTDGYVRRPFLYMGVLYGLAGGVLAWLLLAFGLEWLNASVVQLAQLYGSEFSLSGVSLEDGFSLLLGAVLLGYIAAWLAVARHLRELLPR
;
A
#
# COMPACT_ATOMS: atom_id res chain seq x y z
N MET A 1 4.85 6.69 -13.27
CA MET A 1 6.16 6.91 -12.62
C MET A 1 7.19 6.19 -13.45
N ASN A 2 7.96 6.91 -14.26
CA ASN A 2 8.50 6.32 -15.48
C ASN A 2 10.00 6.64 -15.65
N VAL A 3 10.78 5.64 -16.01
CA VAL A 3 12.17 5.78 -16.49
C VAL A 3 12.11 6.23 -17.94
N LYS A 4 12.73 7.37 -18.27
CA LYS A 4 12.78 7.84 -19.66
C LYS A 4 14.09 7.38 -20.29
N LEU A 5 13.98 6.49 -21.27
CA LEU A 5 15.08 6.02 -22.09
C LEU A 5 15.09 6.80 -23.41
N THR A 6 16.23 7.36 -23.76
CA THR A 6 16.48 7.94 -25.08
C THR A 6 17.33 6.96 -25.88
N PRO A 7 16.75 6.23 -26.85
CA PRO A 7 17.52 5.35 -27.70
C PRO A 7 18.39 6.11 -28.72
N HIS A 8 19.55 5.52 -28.99
CA HIS A 8 20.51 5.99 -29.99
C HIS A 8 20.05 5.55 -31.39
N PHE A 9 19.20 6.36 -32.04
CA PHE A 9 18.84 6.14 -33.44
C PHE A 9 19.39 7.25 -34.33
N ASN A 10 20.18 6.85 -35.32
CA ASN A 10 20.62 7.72 -36.39
C ASN A 10 19.40 8.13 -37.24
N HIS A 11 19.38 9.38 -37.72
CA HIS A 11 18.21 10.18 -38.15
C HIS A 11 17.19 9.55 -39.14
N HIS A 12 17.42 8.35 -39.68
CA HIS A 12 16.66 7.77 -40.81
C HIS A 12 16.04 6.39 -40.57
N ILE A 13 16.18 5.73 -39.41
CA ILE A 13 15.72 4.33 -39.19
C ILE A 13 14.87 4.18 -37.91
N THR A 14 13.94 5.11 -37.67
CA THR A 14 13.59 5.50 -36.29
C THR A 14 12.36 4.81 -35.69
N VAL A 15 11.33 4.44 -36.47
CA VAL A 15 10.06 3.92 -35.89
C VAL A 15 10.10 2.42 -35.64
N LEU A 16 10.41 1.62 -36.68
CA LEU A 16 10.44 0.16 -36.57
C LEU A 16 11.53 -0.35 -35.60
N CYS A 17 12.68 0.32 -35.58
CA CYS A 17 13.74 -0.03 -34.62
C CYS A 17 13.41 0.41 -33.18
N GLY A 18 12.61 1.48 -33.01
CA GLY A 18 12.12 1.92 -31.70
C GLY A 18 11.08 0.98 -31.12
N GLU A 19 10.15 0.50 -31.95
CA GLU A 19 9.15 -0.51 -31.57
C GLU A 19 9.79 -1.85 -31.21
N LEU A 20 10.77 -2.32 -31.99
CA LEU A 20 11.51 -3.56 -31.66
C LEU A 20 12.31 -3.44 -30.35
N LEU A 21 12.85 -2.26 -30.05
CA LEU A 21 13.54 -2.03 -28.78
C LEU A 21 12.55 -1.95 -27.61
N ARG A 22 11.37 -1.35 -27.81
CA ARG A 22 10.27 -1.37 -26.84
C ARG A 22 9.87 -2.80 -26.51
N ASP A 23 9.65 -3.65 -27.52
CA ASP A 23 9.23 -5.05 -27.30
C ASP A 23 10.25 -5.82 -26.46
N LYS A 24 11.54 -5.63 -26.76
CA LYS A 24 12.62 -6.25 -25.99
C LYS A 24 12.70 -5.76 -24.54
N ILE A 25 12.34 -4.50 -24.28
CA ILE A 25 12.32 -3.93 -22.93
C ILE A 25 11.05 -4.36 -22.18
N ALA A 26 9.93 -4.52 -22.88
CA ALA A 26 8.67 -5.02 -22.32
C ALA A 26 8.74 -6.50 -21.90
N GLU A 27 9.63 -7.29 -22.50
CA GLU A 27 9.90 -8.68 -22.09
C GLU A 27 10.73 -8.81 -20.80
N HIS A 28 11.20 -7.70 -20.22
CA HIS A 28 12.07 -7.72 -19.04
C HIS A 28 11.24 -7.91 -17.75
N GLU A 29 11.73 -8.75 -16.85
CA GLU A 29 11.01 -9.20 -15.64
C GLU A 29 10.74 -8.07 -14.62
N HIS A 30 11.33 -6.90 -14.80
CA HIS A 30 11.14 -5.75 -13.90
C HIS A 30 10.42 -4.57 -14.56
N VAL A 31 9.84 -4.77 -15.74
CA VAL A 31 9.13 -3.76 -16.52
C VAL A 31 7.64 -4.10 -16.58
N ALA A 32 6.80 -3.25 -16.00
CA ALA A 32 5.35 -3.38 -16.08
C ALA A 32 4.79 -2.87 -17.42
N GLU A 33 5.37 -1.79 -17.95
CA GLU A 33 4.94 -1.21 -19.22
C GLU A 33 6.10 -0.51 -19.92
N ALA A 34 6.19 -0.63 -21.24
CA ALA A 34 7.12 0.15 -22.05
C ALA A 34 6.36 0.82 -23.20
N GLN A 35 6.40 2.15 -23.25
CA GLN A 35 5.72 2.95 -24.26
C GLN A 35 6.74 3.63 -25.17
N TRP A 36 6.58 3.45 -26.49
CA TRP A 36 7.36 4.21 -27.46
C TRP A 36 6.71 5.55 -27.73
N ILE A 37 7.45 6.64 -27.53
CA ILE A 37 7.05 7.99 -27.87
C ILE A 37 7.85 8.41 -29.10
N SER A 38 7.16 8.59 -30.23
CA SER A 38 7.79 9.03 -31.48
C SER A 38 8.31 10.47 -31.37
N ARG A 39 9.17 10.88 -32.31
CA ARG A 39 9.70 12.25 -32.34
C ARG A 39 8.58 13.28 -32.49
N GLU A 40 7.59 12.96 -33.31
CA GLU A 40 6.42 13.79 -33.59
C GLU A 40 5.51 13.89 -32.37
N GLN A 41 5.29 12.77 -31.65
CA GLN A 41 4.52 12.74 -30.41
C GLN A 41 5.22 13.52 -29.29
N ALA A 42 6.54 13.35 -29.14
CA ALA A 42 7.34 14.09 -28.16
C ALA A 42 7.28 15.61 -28.42
N LEU A 43 7.24 16.03 -29.69
CA LEU A 43 7.07 17.44 -30.06
C LEU A 43 5.68 17.96 -29.70
N ALA A 44 4.62 17.20 -29.99
CA ALA A 44 3.25 17.58 -29.66
C ALA A 44 3.05 17.76 -28.14
N GLU A 45 3.49 16.78 -27.33
CA GLU A 45 3.41 16.85 -25.86
C GLU A 45 4.22 18.03 -25.29
N PHE A 46 5.41 18.28 -25.85
CA PHE A 46 6.24 19.38 -25.39
C PHE A 46 5.63 20.75 -25.72
N GLN A 47 4.98 20.88 -26.88
CA GLN A 47 4.28 22.11 -27.27
C GLN A 47 3.10 22.42 -26.35
N GLU A 48 2.34 21.41 -25.93
CA GLU A 48 1.22 21.58 -25.01
C GLU A 48 1.66 21.93 -23.58
N HIS A 49 2.72 21.31 -23.07
CA HIS A 49 3.09 21.44 -21.66
C HIS A 49 4.16 22.50 -21.34
N SER A 50 5.03 22.87 -22.28
CA SER A 50 6.18 23.75 -21.98
C SER A 50 5.88 25.25 -22.14
N GLY A 51 4.82 25.62 -22.86
CA GLY A 51 4.57 27.02 -23.27
C GLY A 51 5.58 27.59 -24.27
N LEU A 52 6.57 26.80 -24.70
CA LEU A 52 7.61 27.18 -25.68
C LEU A 52 7.27 26.71 -27.11
N GLY A 53 6.01 26.35 -27.36
CA GLY A 53 5.62 25.70 -28.61
C GLY A 53 5.85 26.53 -29.87
N GLU A 54 5.73 27.86 -29.78
CA GLU A 54 6.00 28.76 -30.91
C GLU A 54 7.50 28.83 -31.28
N ALA A 55 8.40 28.81 -30.29
CA ALA A 55 9.85 28.82 -30.54
C ALA A 55 10.33 27.52 -31.22
N LEU A 56 9.61 26.41 -31.00
CA LEU A 56 9.90 25.12 -31.63
C LEU A 56 9.39 25.00 -33.06
N ARG A 57 8.40 25.81 -33.47
CA ARG A 57 7.90 25.85 -34.86
C ARG A 57 8.81 26.63 -35.79
N GLU A 58 9.62 27.54 -35.26
CA GLU A 58 10.61 28.31 -36.04
C GLU A 58 11.85 27.49 -36.39
N LEU A 59 12.04 26.31 -35.77
CA LEU A 59 13.13 25.41 -36.10
C LEU A 59 12.83 24.63 -37.39
N PRO A 60 13.80 24.52 -38.33
CA PRO A 60 13.59 23.85 -39.61
C PRO A 60 13.40 22.34 -39.50
N ASP A 61 13.88 21.72 -38.41
CA ASP A 61 13.75 20.28 -38.12
C ASP A 61 13.45 20.04 -36.63
N ASN A 62 12.76 18.93 -36.32
CA ASN A 62 12.40 18.54 -34.96
C ASN A 62 13.64 18.13 -34.13
N PRO A 63 14.05 18.90 -33.12
CA PRO A 63 15.26 18.62 -32.35
C PRO A 63 15.08 17.50 -31.32
N LEU A 64 13.85 17.03 -31.08
CA LEU A 64 13.57 16.03 -30.05
C LEU A 64 13.84 14.61 -30.58
N PRO A 65 14.63 13.79 -29.84
CA PRO A 65 14.75 12.37 -30.13
C PRO A 65 13.47 11.63 -29.73
N GLY A 66 13.23 10.46 -30.32
CA GLY A 66 12.21 9.54 -29.80
C GLY A 66 12.67 9.00 -28.44
N SER A 67 11.73 8.67 -27.56
CA SER A 67 12.05 8.14 -26.24
C SER A 67 11.15 6.96 -25.89
N ILE A 68 11.69 5.99 -25.17
CA ILE A 68 10.95 4.87 -24.59
C ILE A 68 10.70 5.21 -23.13
N LEU A 69 9.44 5.26 -22.75
CA LEU A 69 9.00 5.49 -21.38
C LEU A 69 8.76 4.13 -20.73
N VAL A 70 9.55 3.78 -19.71
CA VAL A 70 9.50 2.48 -19.04
C VAL A 70 8.90 2.66 -17.66
N THR A 71 7.78 2.01 -17.40
CA THR A 71 7.15 1.94 -16.08
C THR A 71 7.65 0.67 -15.39
N PRO A 72 8.42 0.78 -14.31
CA PRO A 72 8.91 -0.37 -13.56
C PRO A 72 7.77 -1.01 -12.76
N GLU A 73 7.84 -2.34 -12.58
CA GLU A 73 6.84 -3.07 -11.79
C GLU A 73 6.98 -2.80 -10.28
N MET A 74 8.22 -2.68 -9.80
CA MET A 74 8.51 -2.38 -8.41
C MET A 74 9.19 -1.03 -8.26
N ILE A 75 8.79 -0.30 -7.22
CA ILE A 75 9.31 1.02 -6.86
C ILE A 75 10.32 0.84 -5.73
N ASP A 76 11.27 -0.08 -5.93
CA ASP A 76 12.38 -0.28 -5.00
C ASP A 76 13.64 0.37 -5.55
N LYS A 77 14.36 1.08 -4.70
CA LYS A 77 15.51 1.88 -5.12
C LYS A 77 16.60 1.01 -5.75
N ASP A 78 16.94 -0.10 -5.11
CA ASP A 78 18.04 -0.96 -5.55
C ASP A 78 17.67 -1.66 -6.86
N THR A 79 16.42 -2.10 -6.96
CA THR A 79 15.86 -2.70 -8.19
C THR A 79 15.84 -1.70 -9.35
N LEU A 80 15.46 -0.44 -9.10
CA LEU A 80 15.42 0.62 -10.11
C LEU A 80 16.82 1.03 -10.58
N VAL A 81 17.80 1.07 -9.67
CA VAL A 81 19.19 1.36 -10.02
C VAL A 81 19.79 0.22 -10.84
N ALA A 82 19.53 -1.03 -10.46
CA ALA A 82 19.96 -2.20 -11.22
C ALA A 82 19.34 -2.24 -12.62
N LEU A 83 18.03 -2.00 -12.72
CA LEU A 83 17.31 -1.89 -14.00
C LEU A 83 17.88 -0.75 -14.86
N LEU A 84 18.16 0.41 -14.26
CA LEU A 84 18.77 1.53 -14.97
C LEU A 84 20.14 1.17 -15.54
N ASP A 85 21.00 0.52 -14.76
CA ASP A 85 22.33 0.14 -15.20
C ASP A 85 22.30 -0.96 -16.26
N GLU A 86 21.35 -1.89 -16.19
CA GLU A 86 21.13 -2.88 -17.23
C GLU A 86 20.64 -2.25 -18.54
N LEU A 87 19.68 -1.32 -18.46
CA LEU A 87 19.15 -0.59 -19.60
C LEU A 87 20.19 0.34 -20.23
N LYS A 88 21.10 0.94 -19.45
CA LYS A 88 22.24 1.71 -19.97
C LYS A 88 23.22 0.84 -20.76
N ASN A 89 23.38 -0.42 -20.39
CA ASN A 89 24.31 -1.34 -21.04
C ASN A 89 23.72 -2.02 -22.28
N MET A 90 22.44 -1.79 -22.61
CA MET A 90 21.83 -2.34 -23.82
C MET A 90 22.37 -1.68 -25.10
N PRO A 91 22.66 -2.46 -26.15
CA PRO A 91 23.05 -1.90 -27.44
C PRO A 91 21.89 -1.05 -28.00
N LYS A 92 22.21 0.16 -28.47
CA LYS A 92 21.29 1.18 -29.02
C LYS A 92 20.56 2.07 -27.99
N VAL A 93 20.94 2.07 -26.72
CA VAL A 93 20.48 3.09 -25.74
C VAL A 93 21.54 4.18 -25.61
N GLU A 94 21.17 5.45 -25.84
CA GLU A 94 22.12 6.59 -25.77
C GLU A 94 22.17 7.16 -24.36
N GLN A 95 20.99 7.34 -23.76
CA GLN A 95 20.87 7.94 -22.45
C GLN A 95 19.66 7.37 -21.73
N ALA A 96 19.88 6.78 -20.56
CA ALA A 96 18.83 6.40 -19.64
C ALA A 96 18.81 7.42 -18.49
N GLN A 97 17.74 8.20 -18.38
CA GLN A 97 17.58 9.19 -17.32
C GLN A 97 16.54 8.70 -16.31
N LEU A 98 16.98 8.58 -15.06
CA LEU A 98 16.15 8.32 -13.90
C LEU A 98 16.45 9.42 -12.88
N ASP A 99 15.42 10.15 -12.44
CA ASP A 99 15.60 11.13 -11.36
C ASP A 99 15.65 10.40 -10.02
N LEU A 100 16.84 9.87 -9.72
CA LEU A 100 17.13 9.16 -8.48
C LEU A 100 16.90 10.03 -7.24
N MET A 101 17.12 11.35 -7.35
CA MET A 101 16.94 12.26 -6.21
C MET A 101 15.47 12.42 -5.86
N TRP A 102 14.59 12.50 -6.86
CA TRP A 102 13.15 12.52 -6.63
C TRP A 102 12.65 11.19 -6.04
N ILE A 103 13.14 10.05 -6.54
CA ILE A 103 12.79 8.71 -6.01
C ILE A 103 13.22 8.58 -4.55
N GLU A 104 14.46 8.98 -4.21
CA GLU A 104 14.95 8.97 -2.83
C GLU A 104 14.09 9.82 -1.90
N ARG A 105 13.67 11.01 -2.36
CA ARG A 105 12.78 11.88 -1.58
C ARG A 105 11.41 11.25 -1.36
N LEU A 106 10.82 10.65 -2.39
CA LEU A 106 9.53 9.96 -2.27
C LEU A 106 9.63 8.76 -1.33
N ALA A 107 10.66 7.93 -1.50
CA ALA A 107 10.91 6.79 -0.63
C ALA A 107 11.07 7.20 0.84
N ALA A 108 11.79 8.30 1.11
CA ALA A 108 11.93 8.83 2.46
C ALA A 108 10.60 9.32 3.05
N ILE A 109 9.72 9.94 2.23
CA ILE A 109 8.38 10.36 2.65
C ILE A 109 7.51 9.14 2.98
N LEU A 110 7.53 8.11 2.11
CA LEU A 110 6.79 6.87 2.34
C LEU A 110 7.26 6.15 3.61
N GLN A 111 8.58 6.05 3.81
CA GLN A 111 9.17 5.45 5.01
C GLN A 111 8.77 6.20 6.30
N MET A 112 8.71 7.54 6.25
CA MET A 112 8.20 8.33 7.36
C MET A 112 6.72 8.02 7.63
N GLY A 113 5.92 7.83 6.58
CA GLY A 113 4.54 7.35 6.66
C GLY A 113 4.41 5.99 7.33
N ASP A 114 5.25 5.02 6.95
CA ASP A 114 5.26 3.67 7.55
C ASP A 114 5.57 3.72 9.05
N HIS A 115 6.55 4.53 9.46
CA HIS A 115 6.85 4.72 10.88
C HIS A 115 5.68 5.35 11.65
N PHE A 116 4.97 6.30 11.03
CA PHE A 116 3.79 6.92 11.62
C PHE A 116 2.64 5.92 11.78
N ILE A 117 2.35 5.13 10.74
CA ILE A 117 1.31 4.08 10.76
C ILE A 117 1.66 3.01 11.80
N PHE A 118 2.91 2.60 11.90
CA PHE A 118 3.37 1.64 12.91
C PHE A 118 3.16 2.18 14.33
N ALA A 119 3.60 3.42 14.60
CA ALA A 119 3.41 4.05 15.90
C ALA A 119 1.93 4.19 16.28
N LEU A 120 1.08 4.60 15.32
CA LEU A 120 -0.36 4.70 15.51
C LEU A 120 -1.00 3.34 15.77
N SER A 121 -0.57 2.30 15.06
CA SER A 121 -1.05 0.93 15.25
C SER A 121 -0.76 0.42 16.66
N VAL A 122 0.47 0.61 17.15
CA VAL A 122 0.86 0.25 18.52
C VAL A 122 0.00 0.99 19.55
N LEU A 123 -0.23 2.29 19.35
CA LEU A 123 -1.07 3.10 20.23
C LEU A 123 -2.52 2.59 20.26
N LEU A 124 -3.10 2.29 19.09
CA LEU A 124 -4.47 1.78 18.98
C LEU A 124 -4.62 0.39 19.62
N ILE A 125 -3.64 -0.50 19.43
CA ILE A 125 -3.62 -1.80 20.10
C ILE A 125 -3.57 -1.60 21.62
N ALA A 126 -2.71 -0.71 22.12
CA ALA A 126 -2.64 -0.42 23.55
C ALA A 126 -3.96 0.14 24.11
N ALA A 127 -4.61 1.05 23.38
CA ALA A 127 -5.92 1.58 23.73
C ALA A 127 -6.99 0.48 23.76
N LEU A 128 -7.01 -0.40 22.77
CA LEU A 128 -7.92 -1.56 22.72
C LEU A 128 -7.72 -2.47 23.94
N LEU A 129 -6.47 -2.82 24.27
CA LEU A 129 -6.13 -3.63 25.43
C LEU A 129 -6.61 -2.98 26.74
N LEU A 130 -6.47 -1.66 26.86
CA LEU A 130 -6.92 -0.91 28.04
C LEU A 130 -8.45 -0.91 28.15
N VAL A 131 -9.16 -0.60 27.07
CA VAL A 131 -10.63 -0.52 27.05
C VAL A 131 -11.26 -1.88 27.30
N VAL A 132 -10.82 -2.93 26.58
CA VAL A 132 -11.31 -4.30 26.79
C VAL A 132 -10.91 -4.79 28.18
N GLY A 133 -9.71 -4.46 28.65
CA GLY A 133 -9.23 -4.79 29.97
C GLY A 133 -10.09 -4.23 31.09
N ASN A 134 -10.40 -2.93 31.03
CA ASN A 134 -11.27 -2.27 32.00
C ASN A 134 -12.70 -2.79 31.91
N THR A 135 -13.22 -3.04 30.70
CA THR A 135 -14.57 -3.56 30.52
C THR A 135 -14.73 -4.94 31.16
N ILE A 136 -13.74 -5.82 30.96
CA ILE A 136 -13.74 -7.15 31.57
C ILE A 136 -13.60 -7.05 33.09
N ARG A 137 -12.73 -6.17 33.61
CA ARG A 137 -12.59 -5.93 35.05
C ARG A 137 -13.93 -5.56 35.67
N LEU A 138 -14.63 -4.58 35.09
CA LEU A 138 -15.96 -4.16 35.55
C LEU A 138 -16.97 -5.31 35.47
N HIS A 139 -16.92 -6.13 34.41
CA HIS A 139 -17.82 -7.26 34.25
C HIS A 139 -17.57 -8.37 35.28
N ILE A 140 -16.31 -8.65 35.61
CA ILE A 140 -15.92 -9.59 36.68
C ILE A 140 -16.42 -9.09 38.03
N GLU A 141 -16.21 -7.81 38.34
CA GLU A 141 -16.63 -7.21 39.60
C GLU A 141 -18.15 -7.30 39.80
N ASN A 142 -18.92 -6.99 38.75
CA ASN A 142 -20.38 -7.09 38.79
C ASN A 142 -20.90 -8.52 39.01
N ARG A 143 -20.10 -9.54 38.68
CA ARG A 143 -20.42 -10.96 38.86
C ARG A 143 -19.62 -11.63 39.98
N ARG A 144 -18.97 -10.85 40.85
CA ARG A 144 -18.03 -11.37 41.87
C ARG A 144 -18.67 -12.45 42.75
N VAL A 145 -19.90 -12.23 43.22
CA VAL A 145 -20.63 -13.18 44.09
C VAL A 145 -20.91 -14.50 43.37
N GLU A 146 -21.33 -14.45 42.11
CA GLU A 146 -21.57 -15.65 41.29
C GLU A 146 -20.28 -16.47 41.11
N ILE A 147 -19.17 -15.79 40.81
CA ILE A 147 -17.85 -16.40 40.65
C ILE A 147 -17.39 -17.05 41.96
N GLU A 148 -17.61 -16.39 43.10
CA GLU A 148 -17.25 -16.91 44.42
C GLU A 148 -18.02 -18.20 44.75
N VAL A 149 -19.32 -18.25 44.48
CA VAL A 149 -20.14 -19.46 44.65
C VAL A 149 -19.64 -20.60 43.75
N ILE A 150 -19.35 -20.32 42.47
CA ILE A 150 -18.80 -21.32 41.54
C ILE A 150 -17.47 -21.88 42.05
N LYS A 151 -16.62 -21.03 42.62
CA LYS A 151 -15.33 -21.42 43.20
C LYS A 151 -15.48 -22.30 44.43
N LEU A 152 -16.42 -21.99 45.33
CA LEU A 152 -16.69 -22.77 46.54
C LEU A 152 -17.20 -24.19 46.24
N VAL A 153 -17.93 -24.38 45.13
CA VAL A 153 -18.44 -25.68 44.68
C VAL A 153 -17.38 -26.47 43.88
N GLY A 154 -16.15 -25.96 43.75
CA GLY A 154 -15.03 -26.63 43.07
C GLY A 154 -14.87 -26.28 41.58
N GLY A 155 -15.44 -25.17 41.13
CA GLY A 155 -15.33 -24.72 39.74
C GLY A 155 -13.90 -24.38 39.31
N THR A 156 -13.50 -24.87 38.14
CA THR A 156 -12.17 -24.60 37.56
C THR A 156 -12.03 -23.14 37.11
N ASP A 157 -10.80 -22.58 37.13
CA ASP A 157 -10.52 -21.27 36.54
C ASP A 157 -10.97 -21.19 35.08
N GLY A 158 -10.77 -22.25 34.30
CA GLY A 158 -11.17 -22.29 32.90
C GLY A 158 -12.68 -22.06 32.70
N TYR A 159 -13.53 -22.61 33.58
CA TYR A 159 -14.97 -22.42 33.51
C TYR A 159 -15.37 -20.95 33.71
N VAL A 160 -14.75 -20.29 34.70
CA VAL A 160 -15.00 -18.87 35.00
C VAL A 160 -14.48 -17.96 33.87
N ARG A 161 -13.36 -18.31 33.22
CA ARG A 161 -12.71 -17.45 32.21
C ARG A 161 -13.38 -17.45 30.85
N ARG A 162 -13.96 -18.58 30.41
CA ARG A 162 -14.58 -18.75 29.07
C ARG A 162 -15.56 -17.65 28.66
N PRO A 163 -16.58 -17.26 29.47
CA PRO A 163 -17.54 -16.23 29.05
C PRO A 163 -16.87 -14.90 28.72
N PHE A 164 -15.84 -14.51 29.48
CA PHE A 164 -15.09 -13.28 29.23
C PHE A 164 -14.24 -13.33 27.96
N LEU A 165 -13.68 -14.50 27.63
CA LEU A 165 -12.94 -14.71 26.37
C LEU A 165 -13.87 -14.63 25.16
N TYR A 166 -15.09 -15.17 25.24
CA TYR A 166 -16.09 -15.05 24.17
C TYR A 166 -16.49 -13.60 23.91
N MET A 167 -16.62 -12.79 24.97
CA MET A 167 -16.87 -11.35 24.83
C MET A 167 -15.71 -10.66 24.10
N GLY A 168 -14.45 -10.99 24.43
CA GLY A 168 -13.27 -10.47 23.72
C GLY A 168 -13.28 -10.79 22.23
N VAL A 169 -13.59 -12.04 21.89
CA VAL A 169 -13.75 -12.47 20.48
C VAL A 169 -14.88 -11.71 19.80
N LEU A 170 -16.03 -11.55 20.46
CA LEU A 170 -17.17 -10.83 19.89
C LEU A 170 -16.86 -9.35 19.66
N TYR A 171 -16.16 -8.69 20.58
CA TYR A 171 -15.69 -7.32 20.39
C TYR A 171 -14.68 -7.21 19.24
N GLY A 172 -13.74 -8.15 19.15
CA GLY A 172 -12.78 -8.23 18.04
C GLY A 172 -13.48 -8.44 16.70
N LEU A 173 -14.47 -9.34 16.64
CA LEU A 173 -15.25 -9.61 15.44
C LEU A 173 -16.08 -8.38 15.03
N ALA A 174 -16.82 -7.78 15.95
CA ALA A 174 -17.63 -6.59 15.66
C ALA A 174 -16.76 -5.42 15.21
N GLY A 175 -15.63 -5.19 15.87
CA GLY A 175 -14.65 -4.18 15.48
C GLY A 175 -14.03 -4.46 14.11
N GLY A 176 -13.69 -5.72 13.82
CA GLY A 176 -13.15 -6.15 12.54
C GLY A 176 -14.16 -5.98 11.39
N VAL A 177 -15.43 -6.35 11.60
CA VAL A 177 -16.50 -6.15 10.61
C VAL A 177 -16.72 -4.66 10.35
N LEU A 178 -16.76 -3.84 11.40
CA LEU A 178 -16.88 -2.39 11.24
C LEU A 178 -15.68 -1.79 10.51
N ALA A 179 -14.46 -2.21 10.85
CA ALA A 179 -13.25 -1.77 10.17
C ALA A 179 -13.26 -2.15 8.68
N TRP A 180 -13.65 -3.38 8.37
CA TRP A 180 -13.77 -3.85 6.99
C TRP A 180 -14.82 -3.05 6.19
N LEU A 181 -15.98 -2.78 6.78
CA LEU A 181 -17.02 -1.95 6.14
C LEU A 181 -16.56 -0.52 5.91
N LEU A 182 -15.89 0.08 6.90
CA LEU A 182 -15.32 1.42 6.77
C LEU A 182 -14.26 1.49 5.68
N LEU A 183 -13.42 0.46 5.58
CA LEU A 183 -12.37 0.36 4.58
C LEU A 183 -12.96 0.15 3.18
N ALA A 184 -13.93 -0.76 3.02
CA ALA A 184 -14.63 -1.00 1.76
C ALA A 184 -15.36 0.26 1.26
N PHE A 185 -16.14 0.92 2.13
CA PHE A 185 -16.85 2.14 1.76
C PHE A 185 -15.91 3.32 1.52
N GLY A 186 -14.86 3.45 2.34
CA GLY A 186 -13.87 4.51 2.21
C GLY A 186 -13.09 4.42 0.90
N LEU A 187 -12.67 3.21 0.51
CA LEU A 187 -12.01 2.98 -0.78
C LEU A 187 -12.95 3.25 -1.95
N GLU A 188 -14.19 2.79 -1.91
CA GLU A 188 -15.15 3.04 -3.00
C GLU A 188 -15.40 4.55 -3.16
N TRP A 189 -15.59 5.26 -2.06
CA TRP A 189 -15.78 6.71 -2.06
C TRP A 189 -14.56 7.47 -2.61
N LEU A 190 -13.35 7.02 -2.24
CA LEU A 190 -12.11 7.62 -2.74
C LEU A 190 -11.87 7.27 -4.22
N ASN A 191 -12.20 6.05 -4.64
CA ASN A 191 -12.02 5.56 -6.00
C ASN A 191 -12.81 6.41 -7.00
N ALA A 192 -14.04 6.81 -6.64
CA ALA A 192 -14.84 7.72 -7.47
C ALA A 192 -14.09 9.05 -7.78
N SER A 193 -13.32 9.57 -6.81
CA SER A 193 -12.53 10.79 -6.99
C SER A 193 -11.22 10.53 -7.74
N VAL A 194 -10.56 9.39 -7.47
CA VAL A 194 -9.30 9.01 -8.11
C VAL A 194 -9.50 8.68 -9.59
N VAL A 195 -10.56 7.95 -9.96
CA VAL A 195 -10.87 7.62 -11.35
C VAL A 195 -11.14 8.88 -12.16
N GLN A 196 -11.86 9.86 -11.60
CA GLN A 196 -12.11 11.13 -12.27
C GLN A 196 -10.80 11.91 -12.53
N LEU A 197 -9.87 11.88 -11.57
CA LEU A 197 -8.54 12.49 -11.74
C LEU A 197 -7.68 11.71 -12.74
N ALA A 198 -7.70 10.37 -12.69
CA ALA A 198 -6.93 9.52 -13.60
C ALA A 198 -7.37 9.69 -15.06
N GLN A 199 -8.68 9.80 -15.31
CA GLN A 199 -9.25 10.08 -16.63
C GLN A 199 -8.78 11.43 -17.19
N LEU A 200 -8.64 12.46 -16.34
CA LEU A 200 -8.12 13.77 -16.76
C LEU A 200 -6.65 13.70 -17.22
N TYR A 201 -5.89 12.71 -16.76
CA TYR A 201 -4.51 12.46 -17.15
C TYR A 201 -4.37 11.32 -18.19
N GLY A 202 -5.47 10.83 -18.76
CA GLY A 202 -5.46 9.76 -19.77
C GLY A 202 -5.03 8.39 -19.24
N SER A 203 -5.11 8.16 -17.93
CA SER A 203 -4.72 6.91 -17.28
C SER A 203 -5.95 6.10 -16.85
N GLU A 204 -5.96 4.79 -17.13
CA GLU A 204 -6.97 3.84 -16.63
C GLU A 204 -6.64 3.32 -15.21
N PHE A 205 -6.11 4.19 -14.35
CA PHE A 205 -5.82 3.80 -12.97
C PHE A 205 -7.12 3.66 -12.15
N SER A 206 -7.34 2.50 -11.55
CA SER A 206 -8.41 2.27 -10.58
C SER A 206 -7.83 1.76 -9.27
N LEU A 207 -8.41 2.19 -8.15
CA LEU A 207 -8.09 1.58 -6.87
C LEU A 207 -8.66 0.16 -6.89
N SER A 208 -7.78 -0.84 -6.78
CA SER A 208 -8.22 -2.21 -6.54
C SER A 208 -9.02 -2.24 -5.24
N GLY A 209 -10.26 -2.72 -5.31
CA GLY A 209 -11.10 -2.86 -4.12
C GLY A 209 -10.49 -3.83 -3.11
N VAL A 210 -11.03 -3.82 -1.89
CA VAL A 210 -10.60 -4.77 -0.84
C VAL A 210 -10.85 -6.18 -1.34
N SER A 211 -9.77 -6.95 -1.53
CA SER A 211 -9.92 -8.37 -1.87
C SER A 211 -10.62 -9.11 -0.72
N LEU A 212 -11.35 -10.17 -1.03
CA LEU A 212 -11.96 -11.01 0.01
C LEU A 212 -10.91 -11.64 0.93
N GLU A 213 -9.71 -11.88 0.41
CA GLU A 213 -8.57 -12.41 1.16
C GLU A 213 -8.07 -11.41 2.21
N ASP A 214 -7.93 -10.13 1.84
CA ASP A 214 -7.56 -9.06 2.76
C ASP A 214 -8.63 -8.80 3.81
N GLY A 215 -9.90 -8.88 3.42
CA GLY A 215 -11.02 -8.82 4.36
C GLY A 215 -10.98 -9.94 5.40
N PHE A 216 -10.67 -11.17 4.97
CA PHE A 216 -10.58 -12.31 5.87
C PHE A 216 -9.38 -12.23 6.81
N SER A 217 -8.20 -11.81 6.31
CA SER A 217 -7.01 -11.64 7.13
C SER A 217 -7.19 -10.54 8.19
N LEU A 218 -7.85 -9.44 7.84
CA LEU A 218 -8.22 -8.36 8.76
C LEU A 218 -9.18 -8.84 9.85
N LEU A 219 -10.23 -9.58 9.47
CA LEU A 219 -11.18 -10.14 10.44
C LEU A 219 -10.50 -11.11 11.40
N LEU A 220 -9.66 -12.00 10.89
CA LEU A 220 -8.90 -12.94 11.70
C LEU A 220 -7.98 -12.20 12.68
N GLY A 221 -7.24 -11.19 12.20
CA GLY A 221 -6.38 -10.34 13.02
C GLY A 221 -7.15 -9.63 14.14
N ALA A 222 -8.31 -9.06 13.82
CA ALA A 222 -9.16 -8.37 14.79
C ALA A 222 -9.70 -9.31 15.89
N VAL A 223 -10.14 -10.51 15.50
CA VAL A 223 -10.58 -11.55 16.44
C VAL A 223 -9.45 -12.02 17.35
N LEU A 224 -8.26 -12.27 16.79
CA LEU A 224 -7.09 -12.67 17.56
C LEU A 224 -6.67 -11.58 18.55
N LEU A 225 -6.63 -10.32 18.12
CA LEU A 225 -6.34 -9.19 19.00
C LEU A 225 -7.38 -9.06 20.12
N GLY A 226 -8.67 -9.19 19.82
CA GLY A 226 -9.75 -9.17 20.81
C GLY A 226 -9.64 -10.33 21.82
N TYR A 227 -9.29 -11.53 21.34
CA TYR A 227 -9.03 -12.69 22.19
C TYR A 227 -7.82 -12.49 23.11
N ILE A 228 -6.69 -12.01 22.57
CA ILE A 228 -5.47 -11.73 23.35
C ILE A 228 -5.75 -10.64 24.39
N ALA A 229 -6.49 -9.59 24.01
CA ALA A 229 -6.91 -8.53 24.91
C ALA A 229 -7.70 -9.08 26.11
N ALA A 230 -8.71 -9.90 25.83
CA ALA A 230 -9.51 -10.51 26.88
C ALA A 230 -8.72 -11.50 27.73
N TRP A 231 -7.86 -12.31 27.12
CA TRP A 231 -7.02 -13.25 27.83
C TRP A 231 -6.06 -12.55 28.80
N LEU A 232 -5.37 -11.49 28.35
CA LEU A 232 -4.49 -10.68 29.19
C LEU A 232 -5.24 -9.99 30.34
N ALA A 233 -6.45 -9.50 30.07
CA ALA A 233 -7.31 -8.86 31.07
C ALA A 233 -7.73 -9.84 32.17
N VAL A 234 -8.26 -11.00 31.76
CA VAL A 234 -8.75 -12.06 32.64
C VAL A 234 -7.59 -12.68 33.44
N ALA A 235 -6.47 -12.96 32.79
CA ALA A 235 -5.30 -13.57 33.43
C ALA A 235 -4.71 -12.66 34.51
N ARG A 236 -4.84 -11.34 34.38
CA ARG A 236 -4.35 -10.36 35.35
C ARG A 236 -5.34 -10.18 36.52
N HIS A 237 -6.63 -9.96 36.24
CA HIS A 237 -7.61 -9.66 37.28
C HIS A 237 -8.12 -10.88 38.06
N LEU A 238 -8.21 -12.05 37.43
CA LEU A 238 -8.63 -13.26 38.17
C LEU A 238 -7.59 -13.68 39.21
N ARG A 239 -6.30 -13.35 39.00
CA ARG A 239 -5.22 -13.60 39.97
C ARG A 239 -5.36 -12.76 41.24
N GLU A 240 -6.05 -11.62 41.18
CA GLU A 240 -6.27 -10.73 42.32
C GLU A 240 -7.44 -11.18 43.22
N LEU A 241 -8.34 -12.02 42.70
CA LEU A 241 -9.56 -12.47 43.38
C LEU A 241 -9.44 -13.82 44.09
N LEU A 242 -8.30 -14.50 43.99
CA LEU A 242 -8.03 -15.76 44.71
C LEU A 242 -7.39 -15.45 46.07
N PRO A 243 -8.11 -15.63 47.21
CA PRO A 243 -7.45 -15.66 48.50
C PRO A 243 -6.51 -16.87 48.59
N ARG A 244 -5.36 -16.67 49.23
CA ARG A 244 -4.46 -17.76 49.66
C ARG A 244 -5.13 -18.61 50.73
#